data_AF-A0A7L3DL33-F1
#
_entry.id   AF-A0A7L3DL33-F1
#
_cell.length_a   1.000
_cell.length_b   1.000
_cell.length_c   1.000
_cell.angle_alpha   90.00
_cell.angle_beta   90.00
_cell.angle_gamma   90.00
#
_symmetry.space_group_name_H-M   'P 1'
#
loop_
_entity.id
_entity.type
_entity.pdbx_description
1 polymer ?
#
loop_
_entity_poly.entity_id
_entity_poly.type
_entity_poly.pdbx_seq_one_letter_code
_entity_poly.pdbx_strand_id
1 'polypeptide(L)'
;SISLKHTLSLLELEQKLKDIRKVVEHKDSDQTASYSPLCHYLMPDEENPLATQACGLTERDIATIKLLNETRDMLESPDFSTVLSTCLNRGFSRLLDNMAEFFRPTERDLSQNGSVNSLSSVSLPLAKIIPIINGQIHSVCSETPSHFVQDLLMMEQVKDFAANVYEAFSTPQQLEK
;
A
#
# COMPACT_ATOMS: atom_id res chain seq x y z
N SER A 1 -11.26 -17.56 14.29
CA SER A 1 -11.96 -16.28 14.60
C SER A 1 -11.37 -15.69 15.88
N ILE A 2 -11.26 -14.36 15.98
CA ILE A 2 -10.70 -13.66 17.16
C ILE A 2 -11.84 -13.02 17.97
N SER A 3 -11.82 -13.18 19.29
CA SER A 3 -12.83 -12.58 20.19
C SER A 3 -12.65 -11.07 20.36
N LEU A 4 -13.74 -10.31 20.47
CA LEU A 4 -13.70 -8.86 20.76
C LEU A 4 -13.04 -8.53 22.11
N LYS A 5 -13.02 -9.49 23.04
CA LYS A 5 -12.35 -9.37 24.34
C LYS A 5 -10.86 -9.67 24.27
N HIS A 6 -10.39 -10.31 23.20
CA HIS A 6 -8.98 -10.64 23.04
C HIS A 6 -8.15 -9.36 22.98
N THR A 7 -7.09 -9.30 23.76
CA THR A 7 -6.20 -8.15 23.84
C THR A 7 -5.03 -8.32 22.90
N LEU A 8 -4.67 -7.27 22.17
CA LEU A 8 -3.51 -7.23 21.30
C LEU A 8 -2.63 -6.07 21.70
N SER A 9 -1.32 -6.28 21.75
CA SER A 9 -0.30 -5.23 21.75
C SER A 9 -0.15 -4.62 20.36
N LEU A 10 0.57 -3.49 20.26
CA LEU A 10 0.86 -2.87 18.97
C LEU A 10 1.66 -3.81 18.05
N LEU A 11 2.60 -4.58 18.60
CA LEU A 11 3.41 -5.55 17.85
C LEU A 11 2.55 -6.73 17.32
N GLU A 12 1.62 -7.23 18.14
CA GLU A 12 0.69 -8.27 17.71
C GLU A 12 -0.26 -7.75 16.63
N LEU A 13 -0.69 -6.49 16.72
CA LEU A 13 -1.48 -5.85 15.69
C LEU A 13 -0.69 -5.68 14.38
N GLU A 14 0.56 -5.22 14.46
CA GLU A 14 1.48 -5.17 13.31
C GLU A 14 1.58 -6.55 12.63
N GLN A 15 1.74 -7.61 13.43
CA GLN A 15 1.79 -8.97 12.88
C GLN A 15 0.48 -9.35 12.18
N LYS A 16 -0.69 -9.00 12.74
CA LYS A 16 -1.98 -9.22 12.06
C LYS A 16 -2.09 -8.47 10.74
N LEU A 17 -1.60 -7.24 10.67
CA LEU A 17 -1.56 -6.49 9.42
C LEU A 17 -0.62 -7.15 8.39
N LYS A 18 0.55 -7.64 8.81
CA LYS A 18 1.47 -8.40 7.95
C LYS A 18 0.83 -9.69 7.42
N ASP A 19 0.12 -10.42 8.28
CA ASP A 19 -0.59 -11.64 7.89
C ASP A 19 -1.66 -11.34 6.82
N ILE A 20 -2.43 -10.25 7.00
CA ILE A 20 -3.42 -9.78 6.01
C ILE A 20 -2.73 -9.40 4.69
N ARG A 21 -1.66 -8.60 4.75
CA ARG A 21 -0.89 -8.19 3.57
C ARG A 21 -0.36 -9.39 2.81
N LYS A 22 0.18 -10.40 3.50
CA LYS A 22 0.66 -11.62 2.86
C LYS A 22 -0.43 -12.29 2.02
N VAL A 23 -1.65 -12.42 2.56
CA VAL A 23 -2.78 -13.03 1.84
C VAL A 23 -3.23 -12.19 0.63
N VAL A 24 -3.17 -10.85 0.74
CA VAL A 24 -3.59 -9.94 -0.33
C VAL A 24 -2.54 -9.85 -1.44
N GLU A 25 -1.27 -9.69 -1.06
CA GLU A 25 -0.14 -9.48 -1.96
C GLU A 25 0.40 -10.78 -2.55
N HIS A 26 0.09 -11.93 -1.94
CA HIS A 26 0.51 -13.25 -2.39
C HIS A 26 -0.73 -14.15 -2.39
N LYS A 27 -1.58 -14.04 -3.42
CA LYS A 27 -2.65 -15.02 -3.64
C LYS A 27 -2.00 -16.39 -3.84
N ASP A 28 -2.48 -17.40 -3.11
CA ASP A 28 -2.07 -18.82 -3.20
C ASP A 28 -2.44 -19.49 -4.55
N SER A 29 -2.75 -18.73 -5.60
CA SER A 29 -3.14 -19.28 -6.90
C SER A 29 -1.90 -19.68 -7.70
N ASP A 30 -1.83 -20.98 -8.00
CA ASP A 30 -1.09 -21.70 -9.05
C ASP A 30 -0.07 -20.92 -9.90
N GLN A 31 1.02 -21.62 -10.20
CA GLN A 31 2.26 -21.20 -10.88
C GLN A 31 2.11 -20.65 -12.32
N THR A 32 0.95 -20.09 -12.69
CA THR A 32 0.59 -19.73 -14.06
C THR A 32 0.38 -18.23 -14.30
N ALA A 33 0.18 -17.40 -13.27
CA ALA A 33 0.06 -15.95 -13.45
C ALA A 33 1.42 -15.26 -13.24
N SER A 34 2.02 -14.77 -14.33
CA SER A 34 3.34 -14.10 -14.35
C SER A 34 3.34 -12.68 -13.79
N TYR A 35 2.23 -12.22 -13.20
CA TYR A 35 1.98 -10.82 -12.89
C TYR A 35 1.77 -10.57 -11.39
N SER A 36 2.20 -9.39 -10.93
CA SER A 36 1.96 -8.96 -9.54
C SER A 36 0.45 -8.90 -9.29
N PRO A 37 -0.10 -9.55 -8.24
CA PRO A 37 -1.55 -9.57 -8.01
C PRO A 37 -2.15 -8.20 -7.74
N LEU A 38 -1.31 -7.18 -7.48
CA LEU A 38 -1.75 -5.82 -7.24
C LEU A 38 -2.01 -5.02 -8.52
N CYS A 39 -1.38 -5.37 -9.66
CA CYS A 39 -1.54 -4.60 -10.91
C CYS A 39 -2.97 -4.68 -11.46
N HIS A 40 -3.65 -5.80 -11.24
CA HIS A 40 -5.06 -6.01 -11.63
C HIS A 40 -6.03 -5.01 -10.96
N TYR A 41 -5.65 -4.40 -9.82
CA TYR A 41 -6.46 -3.35 -9.20
C TYR A 41 -6.20 -1.95 -9.78
N LEU A 42 -5.14 -1.78 -10.57
CA LEU A 42 -4.74 -0.51 -11.18
C LEU A 42 -5.16 -0.40 -12.64
N MET A 43 -5.24 -1.53 -13.35
CA MET A 43 -5.62 -1.58 -14.76
C MET A 43 -6.44 -2.84 -15.06
N PRO A 44 -7.48 -2.76 -15.92
CA PRO A 44 -8.19 -3.94 -16.38
C PRO A 44 -7.31 -4.87 -17.21
N ASP A 45 -7.59 -6.17 -17.13
CA ASP A 45 -6.90 -7.18 -17.96
C ASP A 45 -7.07 -6.89 -19.46
N GLU A 46 -6.10 -7.32 -20.25
CA GLU A 46 -6.06 -7.09 -21.71
C GLU A 46 -7.26 -7.73 -22.41
N GLU A 47 -7.75 -8.87 -21.92
CA GLU A 47 -8.89 -9.61 -22.46
C GLU A 47 -10.23 -8.89 -22.23
N ASN A 48 -10.27 -7.88 -21.37
CA ASN A 48 -11.48 -7.12 -21.13
C ASN A 48 -11.83 -6.22 -22.33
N PRO A 49 -13.12 -5.97 -22.60
CA PRO A 49 -13.53 -5.11 -23.70
C PRO A 49 -12.89 -3.71 -23.62
N LEU A 50 -12.42 -3.16 -24.74
CA LEU A 50 -11.75 -1.84 -24.77
C LEU A 50 -12.55 -0.73 -24.07
N ALA A 51 -13.87 -0.74 -24.22
CA ALA A 51 -14.77 0.23 -23.58
C ALA A 51 -14.72 0.23 -22.04
N THR A 52 -14.22 -0.83 -21.41
CA THR A 52 -14.00 -0.90 -19.95
C THR A 52 -12.58 -0.52 -19.55
N GLN A 53 -11.64 -0.42 -20.51
CA GLN A 53 -10.25 -0.05 -20.26
C GLN A 53 -10.04 1.47 -20.21
N ALA A 54 -10.78 2.24 -21.02
CA ALA A 54 -10.79 3.70 -20.96
C ALA A 54 -12.09 4.30 -21.50
N CYS A 55 -12.37 5.56 -21.13
CA CYS A 55 -13.60 6.25 -21.51
C CYS A 55 -13.71 6.39 -23.03
N GLY A 56 -14.73 5.74 -23.61
CA GLY A 56 -15.03 5.83 -25.04
C GLY A 56 -14.02 5.14 -25.95
N LEU A 57 -13.15 4.28 -25.40
CA LEU A 57 -12.09 3.62 -26.16
C LEU A 57 -12.66 2.65 -27.19
N THR A 58 -12.18 2.78 -28.43
CA THR A 58 -12.52 1.89 -29.54
C THR A 58 -11.25 1.37 -30.22
N GLU A 59 -11.40 0.36 -31.08
CA GLU A 59 -10.28 -0.21 -31.87
C GLU A 59 -9.60 0.82 -32.78
N ARG A 60 -10.25 1.96 -33.06
CA ARG A 60 -9.69 3.04 -33.88
C ARG A 60 -8.66 3.89 -33.12
N ASP A 61 -8.63 3.82 -31.80
CA ASP A 61 -7.80 4.65 -30.93
C ASP A 61 -6.42 4.00 -30.70
N ILE A 62 -5.73 3.71 -31.80
CA ILE A 62 -4.49 2.90 -31.84
C ILE A 62 -3.41 3.45 -30.90
N ALA A 63 -3.24 4.78 -30.86
CA ALA A 63 -2.23 5.41 -29.99
C ALA A 63 -2.55 5.22 -28.51
N THR A 64 -3.82 5.31 -28.12
CA THR A 64 -4.25 5.08 -26.73
C THR A 64 -4.12 3.63 -26.34
N ILE A 65 -4.47 2.70 -27.22
CA ILE A 65 -4.28 1.25 -27.00
C ILE A 65 -2.79 0.95 -26.78
N LYS A 66 -1.91 1.53 -27.60
CA LYS A 66 -0.46 1.39 -27.44
C LYS A 66 0.03 1.90 -26.08
N LEU A 67 -0.41 3.09 -25.67
CA LEU A 67 -0.07 3.65 -24.34
C LEU A 67 -0.56 2.76 -23.19
N LEU A 68 -1.75 2.17 -23.31
CA LEU A 68 -2.28 1.25 -22.29
C LEU A 68 -1.42 -0.02 -22.20
N ASN A 69 -0.99 -0.58 -23.33
CA ASN A 69 -0.13 -1.75 -23.35
C ASN A 69 1.25 -1.45 -22.75
N GLU A 70 1.87 -0.33 -23.12
CA GLU A 70 3.14 0.11 -22.53
C GLU A 70 3.01 0.40 -21.02
N THR A 71 1.86 0.92 -20.59
CA THR A 71 1.56 1.12 -19.16
C THR A 71 1.42 -0.22 -18.44
N ARG A 72 0.79 -1.23 -19.06
CA ARG A 72 0.67 -2.58 -18.51
C ARG A 72 2.04 -3.21 -18.32
N ASP A 73 2.91 -3.15 -19.34
CA ASP A 73 4.29 -3.62 -19.26
C ASP A 73 5.05 -2.94 -18.10
N MET A 74 4.83 -1.64 -17.90
CA MET A 74 5.44 -0.90 -16.79
C MET A 74 4.92 -1.34 -15.42
N LEU A 75 3.60 -1.55 -15.27
CA LEU A 75 2.98 -2.02 -14.03
C LEU A 75 3.39 -3.46 -13.67
N GLU A 76 3.75 -4.27 -14.66
CA GLU A 76 4.21 -5.65 -14.50
C GLU A 76 5.74 -5.74 -14.30
N SER A 77 6.45 -4.62 -14.49
CA SER A 77 7.90 -4.57 -14.33
C SER A 77 8.33 -4.82 -12.87
N PRO A 78 9.51 -5.45 -12.66
CA PRO A 78 10.06 -5.66 -11.32
C PRO A 78 10.39 -4.33 -10.62
N ASP A 79 10.74 -3.30 -11.38
CA ASP A 79 11.05 -1.97 -10.84
C ASP A 79 9.80 -1.32 -10.23
N PHE A 80 8.67 -1.36 -10.95
CA PHE A 80 7.39 -0.89 -10.41
C PHE A 80 7.00 -1.67 -9.16
N SER A 81 7.12 -3.00 -9.19
CA SER A 81 6.81 -3.86 -8.03
C SER A 81 7.64 -3.48 -6.80
N THR A 82 8.93 -3.19 -6.98
CA THR A 82 9.85 -2.78 -5.91
C THR A 82 9.44 -1.44 -5.31
N VAL A 83 9.12 -0.46 -6.15
CA VAL A 83 8.70 0.88 -5.71
C VAL A 83 7.36 0.82 -5.00
N LEU A 84 6.38 0.09 -5.56
CA LEU A 84 5.07 -0.11 -4.95
C LEU A 84 5.20 -0.79 -3.58
N SER A 85 6.01 -1.85 -3.47
CA SER A 85 6.28 -2.53 -2.19
C SER A 85 6.88 -1.58 -1.16
N THR A 86 7.80 -0.72 -1.57
CA THR A 86 8.42 0.30 -0.71
C THR A 86 7.37 1.31 -0.21
N CYS A 87 6.49 1.80 -1.09
CA CYS A 87 5.38 2.68 -0.73
C CYS A 87 4.39 2.03 0.25
N LEU A 88 4.01 0.77 0.01
CA LEU A 88 3.12 0.03 0.89
C LEU A 88 3.75 -0.19 2.27
N ASN A 89 5.02 -0.61 2.32
CA ASN A 89 5.75 -0.75 3.58
C ASN A 89 5.76 0.57 4.36
N ARG A 90 6.08 1.68 3.70
CA ARG A 90 6.07 3.01 4.33
C ARG A 90 4.68 3.38 4.86
N GLY A 91 3.61 3.08 4.10
CA GLY A 91 2.25 3.37 4.50
C GLY A 91 1.76 2.55 5.69
N PHE A 92 2.05 1.25 5.74
CA PHE A 92 1.72 0.43 6.90
C PHE A 92 2.54 0.81 8.14
N SER A 93 3.81 1.21 7.99
CA SER A 93 4.58 1.78 9.10
C SER A 93 3.95 3.06 9.63
N ARG A 94 3.56 4.00 8.76
CA ARG A 94 2.88 5.24 9.17
C ARG A 94 1.53 4.97 9.84
N LEU A 95 0.75 4.01 9.32
CA LEU A 95 -0.50 3.57 9.94
C LEU A 95 -0.26 3.11 11.38
N LEU A 96 0.77 2.30 11.62
CA LEU A 96 1.14 1.84 12.96
C LEU A 96 1.66 2.97 13.86
N ASP A 97 2.47 3.87 13.32
CA ASP A 97 2.97 5.05 14.05
C ASP A 97 1.81 5.92 14.57
N ASN A 98 0.81 6.16 13.72
CA ASN A 98 -0.40 6.90 14.09
C ASN A 98 -1.22 6.17 15.17
N MET A 99 -1.22 4.84 15.16
CA MET A 99 -1.93 4.06 16.16
C MET A 99 -1.17 3.97 17.49
N ALA A 100 0.16 4.12 17.47
CA ALA A 100 1.01 3.90 18.64
C ALA A 100 0.65 4.79 19.84
N GLU A 101 0.11 5.98 19.62
CA GLU A 101 -0.29 6.87 20.70
C GLU A 101 -1.41 6.31 21.58
N PHE A 102 -2.26 5.45 21.04
CA PHE A 102 -3.37 4.81 21.75
C PHE A 102 -2.92 3.60 22.58
N PHE A 103 -1.72 3.07 22.33
CA PHE A 103 -1.12 1.95 23.07
C PHE A 103 -0.15 2.44 24.15
N ARG A 104 -0.41 3.61 24.74
CA ARG A 104 0.39 4.18 25.84
C ARG A 104 -0.27 3.87 27.19
N PRO A 105 0.52 3.63 28.26
CA PRO A 105 -0.02 3.47 29.61
C PRO A 105 -0.80 4.72 30.01
N THR A 106 -1.93 4.56 30.69
CA THR A 106 -2.65 5.71 31.26
C THR A 106 -1.88 6.22 32.49
N GLU A 107 -2.00 7.50 32.86
CA GLU A 107 -1.38 8.04 34.09
C GLU A 107 -1.71 7.21 35.35
N ARG A 108 -2.88 6.56 35.36
CA ARG A 108 -3.30 5.62 36.42
C ARG A 108 -2.42 4.38 36.50
N ASP A 109 -1.93 3.85 35.38
CA ASP A 109 -1.09 2.65 35.32
C ASP A 109 0.34 2.96 35.81
N LEU A 110 0.83 4.18 35.55
CA LEU A 110 2.14 4.66 36.01
C LEU A 110 2.20 4.84 37.53
N SER A 111 1.05 5.12 38.18
CA SER A 111 0.97 5.33 39.63
C SER A 111 1.00 4.04 40.46
N GLN A 112 0.73 2.87 39.85
CA GLN A 112 0.67 1.59 40.55
C GLN A 112 1.93 0.74 40.43
N ASN A 113 2.72 0.91 39.36
CA ASN A 113 3.93 0.14 39.10
C ASN A 113 5.11 1.08 38.86
N GLY A 114 5.89 1.37 39.90
CA GLY A 114 7.05 2.26 39.89
C GLY A 114 8.26 1.81 39.05
N SER A 115 8.04 1.05 37.97
CA SER A 115 9.08 0.67 37.00
C SER A 115 8.56 0.96 35.59
N VAL A 116 8.88 2.16 35.12
CA VAL A 116 8.73 2.61 33.74
C VAL A 116 9.74 1.86 32.87
N ASN A 117 9.40 0.67 32.39
CA ASN A 117 10.17 -0.02 31.35
C ASN A 117 9.26 -0.99 30.59
N SER A 118 8.42 -0.45 29.71
CA SER A 118 8.30 -0.87 28.31
C SER A 118 7.02 -0.29 27.70
N LEU A 119 7.14 0.69 26.79
CA LEU A 119 6.02 1.20 26.00
C LEU A 119 5.39 0.11 25.09
N SER A 120 6.07 -1.04 24.93
CA SER A 120 5.63 -2.15 24.09
C SER A 120 4.70 -3.17 24.76
N SER A 121 4.37 -3.03 26.05
CA SER A 121 3.59 -4.04 26.80
C SER A 121 2.10 -3.71 26.98
N VAL A 122 1.63 -2.56 26.51
CA VAL A 122 0.22 -2.20 26.62
C VAL A 122 -0.57 -2.93 25.54
N SER A 123 -1.52 -3.75 25.98
CA SER A 123 -2.44 -4.46 25.10
C SER A 123 -3.85 -3.91 25.26
N LEU A 124 -4.54 -3.71 24.15
CA LEU A 124 -5.92 -3.24 24.11
C LEU A 124 -6.85 -4.37 23.67
N PRO A 125 -8.05 -4.50 24.27
CA PRO A 125 -9.09 -5.38 23.73
C PRO A 125 -9.41 -5.01 22.29
N LEU A 126 -9.61 -6.00 21.41
CA LEU A 126 -9.94 -5.79 20.00
C LEU A 126 -11.15 -4.85 19.82
N ALA A 127 -12.15 -4.93 20.71
CA ALA A 127 -13.28 -4.01 20.75
C ALA A 127 -12.88 -2.52 20.82
N LYS A 128 -11.77 -2.19 21.50
CA LYS A 128 -11.22 -0.83 21.59
C LYS A 128 -10.31 -0.49 20.40
N ILE A 129 -9.67 -1.48 19.78
CA ILE A 129 -8.82 -1.30 18.60
C ILE A 129 -9.65 -0.95 17.35
N ILE A 130 -10.84 -1.56 17.20
CA ILE A 130 -11.75 -1.32 16.06
C ILE A 130 -11.99 0.19 15.79
N PRO A 131 -12.45 1.00 16.76
CA PRO A 131 -12.66 2.43 16.51
C PRO A 131 -11.37 3.19 16.20
N ILE A 132 -10.22 2.77 16.75
CA ILE A 132 -8.91 3.39 16.45
C ILE A 132 -8.55 3.16 14.98
N ILE A 133 -8.63 1.92 14.49
CA ILE A 133 -8.39 1.58 13.09
C ILE A 133 -9.38 2.31 12.18
N ASN A 134 -10.67 2.34 12.56
CA ASN A 134 -11.70 3.03 11.77
C ASN A 134 -11.40 4.52 11.59
N GLY A 135 -10.81 5.17 12.59
CA GLY A 135 -10.40 6.58 12.51
C GLY A 135 -9.23 6.83 11.54
N GLN A 136 -8.41 5.82 11.23
CA GLN A 136 -7.20 6.00 10.40
C GLN A 136 -7.51 6.44 8.97
N ILE A 137 -8.69 6.12 8.43
CA ILE A 137 -9.10 6.54 7.07
C ILE A 137 -9.05 8.07 6.90
N HIS A 138 -9.39 8.81 7.96
CA HIS A 138 -9.38 10.28 7.93
C HIS A 138 -7.97 10.86 7.89
N SER A 139 -6.96 10.13 8.38
CA SER A 139 -5.56 10.53 8.26
C SER A 139 -4.95 10.06 6.94
N VAL A 140 -5.18 8.80 6.56
CA VAL A 140 -4.60 8.18 5.36
C VAL A 140 -5.14 8.82 4.08
N CYS A 141 -6.45 9.12 4.04
CA CYS A 141 -7.13 9.64 2.85
C CYS A 141 -7.56 11.12 3.00
N SER A 142 -6.87 11.91 3.82
CA SER A 142 -7.23 13.33 4.01
C SER A 142 -7.05 14.16 2.72
N GLU A 143 -8.03 15.03 2.42
CA GLU A 143 -8.00 15.99 1.30
C GLU A 143 -7.07 17.19 1.56
N THR A 144 -6.90 17.57 2.84
CA THR A 144 -5.80 18.46 3.25
C THR A 144 -4.51 17.66 3.21
N PRO A 145 -3.36 18.24 2.78
CA PRO A 145 -2.15 17.48 2.49
C PRO A 145 -1.84 16.48 3.61
N SER A 146 -2.24 15.24 3.39
CA SER A 146 -2.03 14.19 4.36
C SER A 146 -0.52 14.03 4.44
N HIS A 147 0.04 14.16 5.64
CA HIS A 147 1.47 13.89 5.85
C HIS A 147 1.87 12.53 5.27
N PHE A 148 0.94 11.57 5.21
CA PHE A 148 1.16 10.29 4.54
C PHE A 148 1.34 10.42 3.02
N VAL A 149 0.41 11.08 2.32
CA VAL A 149 0.50 11.27 0.86
C VAL A 149 1.72 12.12 0.49
N GLN A 150 1.98 13.18 1.25
CA GLN A 150 3.18 14.00 1.06
C GLN A 150 4.47 13.19 1.24
N ASP A 151 4.53 12.32 2.25
CA ASP A 151 5.71 11.48 2.45
C ASP A 151 5.95 10.56 1.26
N LEU A 152 4.91 9.96 0.68
CA LEU A 152 5.04 9.13 -0.52
C LEU A 152 5.53 9.95 -1.72
N LEU A 153 4.98 11.14 -1.94
CA LEU A 153 5.39 12.04 -3.05
C LEU A 153 6.83 12.54 -2.90
N MET A 154 7.38 12.56 -1.68
CA MET A 154 8.73 13.02 -1.41
C MET A 154 9.79 11.90 -1.43
N MET A 155 9.37 10.62 -1.48
CA MET A 155 10.28 9.47 -1.53
C MET A 155 11.20 9.51 -2.75
N GLU A 156 12.50 9.38 -2.52
CA GLU A 156 13.52 9.35 -3.57
C GLU A 156 13.31 8.18 -4.53
N GLN A 157 12.96 6.99 -4.00
CA GLN A 157 12.69 5.80 -4.81
C GLN A 157 11.55 6.02 -5.82
N VAL A 158 10.52 6.81 -5.44
CA VAL A 158 9.41 7.14 -6.34
C VAL A 158 9.87 8.14 -7.40
N LYS A 159 10.68 9.13 -7.02
CA LYS A 159 11.21 10.14 -7.94
C LYS A 159 12.18 9.54 -8.96
N ASP A 160 13.08 8.67 -8.51
CA ASP A 160 14.05 8.00 -9.37
C ASP A 160 13.36 7.07 -10.36
N PHE A 161 12.37 6.30 -9.89
CA PHE A 161 11.55 5.48 -10.78
C PHE A 161 10.80 6.34 -11.80
N ALA A 162 10.17 7.43 -11.38
CA ALA A 162 9.49 8.34 -12.29
C ALA A 162 10.46 8.96 -13.32
N ALA A 163 11.70 9.29 -12.92
CA ALA A 163 12.73 9.78 -13.83
C ALA A 163 13.15 8.72 -14.86
N ASN A 164 13.35 7.47 -14.42
CA ASN A 164 13.68 6.35 -15.31
C ASN A 164 12.56 6.08 -16.33
N VAL A 165 11.29 6.09 -15.87
CA VAL A 165 10.13 5.99 -16.76
C VAL A 165 10.13 7.16 -17.75
N TYR A 166 10.30 8.40 -17.27
CA TYR A 166 10.31 9.55 -18.16
C TYR A 166 11.42 9.47 -19.20
N GLU A 167 12.64 9.08 -18.81
CA GLU A 167 13.77 8.91 -19.72
C GLU A 167 13.47 7.85 -20.79
N ALA A 168 13.02 6.65 -20.39
CA ALA A 168 12.73 5.55 -21.31
C ALA A 168 11.70 5.93 -22.39
N PHE A 169 10.69 6.73 -22.04
CA PHE A 169 9.62 7.14 -22.96
C PHE A 169 9.84 8.50 -23.63
N SER A 170 10.89 9.24 -23.27
CA SER A 170 11.25 10.52 -23.90
C SER A 170 12.45 10.42 -24.84
N THR A 171 13.27 9.37 -24.73
CA THR A 171 14.30 9.10 -25.71
C THR A 171 13.68 8.58 -27.01
N PRO A 172 13.99 9.18 -28.18
CA PRO A 172 13.66 8.56 -29.45
C PRO A 172 14.36 7.21 -29.49
N GLN A 173 13.60 6.11 -29.49
CA GLN A 173 14.17 4.79 -29.75
C GLN A 173 15.04 4.92 -31.01
N GLN A 174 16.31 4.53 -30.92
CA GLN A 174 17.13 4.34 -32.11
C GLN A 174 16.39 3.36 -33.02
N LEU A 175 15.67 3.91 -33.99
CA LEU A 175 15.15 3.25 -35.18
C LEU A 175 16.35 2.77 -35.99
N GLU A 176 17.09 1.77 -35.49
CA GLU A 176 18.16 1.10 -36.23
C GLU A 176 18.57 -0.20 -35.52
N LYS A 177 17.85 -1.29 -35.83
CA LYS A 177 18.40 -2.50 -36.46
C LYS A 177 17.32 -3.53 -36.80
#